data_AF-E2AN57-F1
#
_entry.id   AF-E2AN57-F1
#
_cell.length_a   1.000
_cell.length_b   1.000
_cell.length_c   1.000
_cell.angle_alpha   90.00
_cell.angle_beta   90.00
_cell.angle_gamma   90.00
#
_symmetry.space_group_name_H-M   'P 1'
#
loop_
_entity.id
_entity.type
_entity.pdbx_description
1 polymer ?
#
loop_
_entity_poly.entity_id
_entity_poly.type
_entity_poly.pdbx_seq_one_letter_code
_entity_poly.pdbx_strand_id
1 'polypeptide(L)' 'TGYYRVNYDITNWRKIAQYLNSKKYNNIHVINRAQIINDAFHFVIEKKLEFCVFWEIASYLGQERDYIAWYPMLKAFEFL' A
#
# COMPACT_ATOMS: atom_id res chain seq x y z
N THR A 1 -9.71 3.39 15.44
CA THR A 1 -9.54 4.09 14.16
C THR A 1 -9.16 5.52 14.43
N GLY A 2 -8.24 6.09 13.65
CA GLY A 2 -7.84 7.49 13.73
C GLY A 2 -7.91 8.14 12.35
N TYR A 3 -8.30 9.41 12.29
CA TYR A 3 -8.47 10.15 11.04
C TYR A 3 -7.16 10.83 10.62
N TYR A 4 -6.19 10.01 10.23
CA TYR A 4 -4.87 10.47 9.78
C TYR A 4 -4.25 9.48 8.80
N ARG A 5 -3.35 9.98 7.94
CA ARG A 5 -2.49 9.19 7.06
C ARG A 5 -1.16 8.93 7.75
N VAL A 6 -0.52 7.80 7.44
CA VAL A 6 0.77 7.46 8.04
C VAL A 6 1.85 7.46 6.97
N ASN A 7 2.82 8.37 7.11
CA ASN A 7 4.01 8.38 6.27
C ASN A 7 5.20 7.74 6.98
N TYR A 8 5.95 6.93 6.25
CA TYR A 8 7.17 6.29 6.71
C TYR A 8 8.36 6.81 5.88
N ASP A 9 9.58 6.64 6.40
CA ASP A 9 10.77 6.79 5.56
C ASP A 9 10.83 5.67 4.49
N ILE A 10 11.66 5.88 3.45
CA ILE A 10 11.80 4.95 2.31
C ILE A 10 12.22 3.55 2.78
N THR A 11 13.08 3.44 3.80
CA THR A 11 13.55 2.15 4.31
C THR A 11 12.40 1.36 4.93
N ASN A 12 11.52 2.03 5.69
CA ASN A 12 10.35 1.43 6.29
C ASN A 12 9.27 1.09 5.25
N TRP A 13 9.06 1.93 4.23
CA TRP A 13 8.19 1.59 3.09
C TRP A 13 8.65 0.31 2.38
N ARG A 14 9.96 0.17 2.14
CA ARG A 14 10.53 -1.05 1.54
C ARG A 14 10.38 -2.27 2.45
N LYS A 15 10.54 -2.13 3.77
CA LYS A 15 10.28 -3.23 4.71
C LYS A 15 8.81 -3.67 4.68
N ILE A 16 7.89 -2.71 4.59
CA ILE A 16 6.44 -2.99 4.44
C ILE A 16 6.19 -3.74 3.12
N ALA A 17 6.76 -3.26 2.01
CA ALA A 17 6.67 -3.92 0.71
C ALA A 17 7.18 -5.38 0.78
N GLN A 18 8.35 -5.60 1.37
CA GLN A 18 8.92 -6.94 1.55
C GLN A 18 8.00 -7.85 2.37
N TYR A 19 7.42 -7.33 3.46
CA TYR A 19 6.49 -8.11 4.29
C TYR A 19 5.21 -8.43 3.54
N LEU A 20 4.63 -7.46 2.83
CA LEU A 20 3.41 -7.62 2.06
C LEU A 20 3.58 -8.60 0.90
N ASN A 21 4.76 -8.64 0.25
CA ASN A 21 5.08 -9.62 -0.79
C ASN A 21 5.46 -11.00 -0.23
N SER A 22 5.52 -11.18 1.09
CA SER A 22 5.77 -12.48 1.71
C SER A 22 4.49 -13.32 1.80
N LYS A 23 4.63 -14.63 2.05
CA LYS A 23 3.49 -15.52 2.34
C LYS A 23 2.72 -15.19 3.62
N LYS A 24 3.25 -14.29 4.46
CA LYS A 24 2.72 -13.93 5.78
C LYS A 24 1.95 -12.60 5.78
N TYR A 25 1.66 -12.04 4.61
CA TYR A 25 0.99 -10.74 4.49
C TYR A 25 -0.39 -10.70 5.20
N ASN A 26 -1.06 -11.85 5.29
CA ASN A 26 -2.34 -12.04 5.97
C ASN A 26 -2.30 -11.77 7.49
N ASN A 27 -1.11 -11.73 8.11
CA ASN A 27 -0.94 -11.31 9.49
C ASN A 27 -1.25 -9.81 9.69
N ILE A 28 -1.11 -9.00 8.64
CA ILE A 28 -1.57 -7.61 8.65
C ILE A 28 -3.05 -7.64 8.31
N HIS A 29 -3.89 -7.09 9.19
CA HIS A 29 -5.33 -7.02 8.96
C HIS A 29 -5.67 -6.33 7.63
N VAL A 30 -6.69 -6.83 6.91
CA VAL A 30 -7.05 -6.35 5.56
C VAL A 30 -7.25 -4.84 5.47
N ILE A 31 -7.86 -4.23 6.48
CA ILE A 31 -8.07 -2.77 6.55
C ILE A 31 -6.74 -2.02 6.57
N ASN A 32 -5.73 -2.54 7.28
CA ASN A 32 -4.41 -1.93 7.34
C ASN A 32 -3.69 -2.08 6.00
N ARG A 33 -3.84 -3.22 5.31
CA ARG A 33 -3.27 -3.43 3.96
C ARG A 33 -3.87 -2.47 2.94
N ALA A 34 -5.19 -2.29 2.99
CA ALA A 34 -5.90 -1.28 2.20
C ALA A 34 -5.40 0.13 2.50
N GLN A 35 -5.26 0.48 3.79
CA GLN A 35 -4.75 1.79 4.20
C GLN A 35 -3.32 2.03 3.69
N ILE A 36 -2.44 1.03 3.78
CA ILE A 36 -1.06 1.13 3.28
C ILE A 36 -1.02 1.50 1.80
N ILE A 37 -1.84 0.85 0.96
CA ILE A 37 -1.90 1.18 -0.47
C ILE A 37 -2.46 2.58 -0.71
N ASN A 38 -3.54 2.93 -0.01
CA ASN A 38 -4.16 4.24 -0.13
C ASN A 38 -3.21 5.39 0.28
N ASP A 39 -2.44 5.19 1.35
CA ASP A 39 -1.47 6.17 1.84
C ASP A 39 -0.25 6.24 0.91
N ALA A 40 0.28 5.09 0.48
CA ALA A 40 1.40 5.06 -0.47
C ALA A 40 1.04 5.76 -1.79
N PHE A 41 -0.14 5.50 -2.35
CA PHE A 41 -0.60 6.17 -3.57
C PHE A 41 -0.73 7.68 -3.38
N HIS A 42 -1.34 8.12 -2.27
CA HIS A 42 -1.45 9.55 -1.98
C HIS A 42 -0.08 10.24 -1.89
N PHE A 43 0.91 9.61 -1.25
CA PHE A 43 2.25 10.20 -1.17
C PHE A 43 3.01 10.19 -2.50
N VAL A 44 2.70 9.30 -3.43
CA VAL A 44 3.17 9.39 -4.82
C VAL A 44 2.61 10.63 -5.50
N ILE A 45 1.30 10.88 -5.38
CA ILE A 45 0.65 12.06 -5.96
C ILE A 45 1.24 13.36 -5.36
N GLU A 46 1.52 13.37 -4.06
CA GLU A 46 2.19 14.49 -3.39
C GLU A 46 3.70 14.59 -3.68
N LYS A 47 4.27 13.69 -4.49
CA LYS A 47 5.71 13.61 -4.79
C LYS A 47 6.60 13.41 -3.54
N LYS A 48 6.03 12.86 -2.47
CA LYS A 48 6.73 12.50 -1.21
C LYS A 48 7.21 11.05 -1.19
N LEU A 49 6.71 10.21 -2.08
CA LEU A 49 7.13 8.83 -2.27
C LEU A 49 7.47 8.58 -3.73
N GLU A 50 8.58 7.90 -3.99
CA GLU A 50 8.96 7.50 -5.34
C GLU A 50 7.99 6.46 -5.89
N PHE A 51 7.59 6.62 -7.16
CA PHE A 51 6.68 5.69 -7.84
C PHE A 51 7.19 4.24 -7.81
N CYS A 52 8.51 4.03 -7.91
CA CYS A 52 9.13 2.71 -7.81
C CYS A 52 8.82 2.02 -6.46
N VAL A 53 8.89 2.77 -5.35
CA VAL A 53 8.61 2.22 -4.01
C VAL A 53 7.12 1.91 -3.87
N PHE A 54 6.24 2.75 -4.42
CA PHE A 54 4.82 2.43 -4.48
C PHE A 54 4.55 1.14 -5.27
N TRP A 55 5.21 0.95 -6.41
CA TRP A 55 5.05 -0.26 -7.21
C TRP A 55 5.54 -1.52 -6.49
N GLU A 56 6.65 -1.44 -5.74
CA GLU A 56 7.11 -2.52 -4.86
C GLU A 56 6.07 -2.89 -3.79
N ILE A 57 5.33 -1.91 -3.27
CA ILE A 57 4.23 -2.17 -2.34
C ILE A 57 3.07 -2.81 -3.12
N ALA A 58 2.61 -2.18 -4.20
CA ALA A 58 1.44 -2.60 -4.97
C ALA A 58 1.58 -3.98 -5.62
N SER A 59 2.80 -4.45 -5.89
CA SER A 59 3.05 -5.80 -6.41
C SER A 59 2.45 -6.91 -5.55
N TYR A 60 2.30 -6.68 -4.23
CA TYR A 60 1.69 -7.65 -3.34
C TYR A 60 0.23 -7.97 -3.69
N LEU A 61 -0.47 -7.06 -4.38
CA LEU A 61 -1.87 -7.26 -4.75
C LEU A 61 -2.02 -8.49 -5.64
N GLY A 62 -0.99 -8.90 -6.38
CA GLY A 62 -0.99 -10.14 -7.17
C GLY A 62 -1.24 -11.42 -6.36
N GLN A 63 -1.03 -11.41 -5.03
CA GLN A 63 -1.36 -12.51 -4.13
C GLN A 63 -2.53 -12.21 -3.17
N GLU A 64 -3.10 -11.02 -3.24
CA GLU A 64 -4.21 -10.56 -2.40
C GLU A 64 -5.55 -11.09 -2.92
N ARG A 65 -6.38 -11.60 -2.00
CA ARG A 65 -7.70 -12.17 -2.31
C ARG A 65 -8.85 -11.34 -1.75
N ASP A 66 -8.59 -10.50 -0.76
CA ASP A 66 -9.62 -9.65 -0.16
C ASP A 66 -9.90 -8.42 -1.01
N TYR A 67 -11.15 -8.27 -1.46
CA TYR A 67 -11.59 -7.11 -2.25
C TYR A 67 -11.31 -5.76 -1.56
N ILE A 68 -11.42 -5.72 -0.22
CA ILE A 68 -11.19 -4.50 0.56
C ILE A 68 -9.76 -3.97 0.35
N ALA A 69 -8.77 -4.86 0.24
CA ALA A 69 -7.38 -4.49 0.00
C ALA A 69 -7.12 -4.03 -1.44
N TRP A 70 -7.93 -4.48 -2.41
CA TRP A 70 -7.89 -4.07 -3.81
C TRP A 70 -8.57 -2.72 -4.08
N TYR A 71 -9.57 -2.34 -3.28
CA TYR A 71 -10.35 -1.12 -3.49
C TYR A 71 -9.50 0.16 -3.66
N PRO A 72 -8.46 0.41 -2.84
CA PRO A 72 -7.58 1.56 -3.03
C PRO A 72 -6.86 1.58 -4.38
N MET A 73 -6.48 0.40 -4.90
CA MET A 73 -5.81 0.29 -6.19
C MET A 73 -6.76 0.59 -7.35
N LEU A 74 -8.02 0.16 -7.26
CA LEU A 74 -9.05 0.51 -8.24
C LEU A 74 -9.26 2.02 -8.30
N LYS A 75 -9.28 2.69 -7.14
CA LYS A 75 -9.34 4.16 -7.07
C LYS A 75 -8.10 4.84 -7.62
N ALA A 76 -6.92 4.26 -7.42
CA ALA A 76 -5.70 4.75 -8.04
C ALA A 76 -5.76 4.67 -9.58
N PHE A 77 -6.30 3.57 -10.13
CA PHE A 77 -6.50 3.42 -11.57
C PHE A 77 -7.56 4.36 -12.13
N GLU A 78 -8.64 4.67 -11.41
CA GLU A 78 -9.64 5.67 -11.82
C GLU A 78 -9.07 7.10 -11.85
N PHE A 79 -8.05 7.38 -11.02
CA PHE A 79 -7.45 8.71 -10.92
C PHE A 79 -6.43 9.00 -12.05
N LEU A 80 -5.71 7.97 -12.49
CA LEU A 80 -4.70 8.05 -13.55
C LEU A 80 -5.35 8.24 -14.92
#